data_AF-A0A3P6GUD3-F1
#
_entry.id   AF-A0A3P6GUD3-F1
#
_cell.length_a   1.000
_cell.length_b   1.000
_cell.length_c   1.000
_cell.angle_alpha   90.00
_cell.angle_beta   90.00
_cell.angle_gamma   90.00
#
_symmetry.space_group_name_H-M   'P 1'
#
loop_
_entity.id
_entity.type
_entity.pdbx_description
1 polymer ?
#
loop_
_entity_poly.entity_id
_entity_poly.type
_entity_poly.pdbx_seq_one_letter_code
_entity_poly.pdbx_strand_id
1 'polypeptide(L)'
;MPTTARWLRYLIQRHPDYRGDSVVSPRITDDLVAECLAVSNGRASKMDVLLHGMSSSRTRSGPSRAALAAETSLNLKRVEQEGKGASSSLTYTSVGCNYDHS
;
A
#
# COMPACT_ATOMS: atom_id res chain seq x y z
N MET A 1 9.40 13.42 -9.52
CA MET A 1 8.38 12.41 -9.89
C MET A 1 7.42 13.01 -10.88
N PRO A 2 7.20 12.40 -12.06
CA PRO A 2 6.15 12.85 -12.97
C PRO A 2 4.78 12.62 -12.31
N THR A 3 3.87 13.57 -12.47
CA THR A 3 2.49 13.43 -12.03
C THR A 3 1.73 12.55 -13.02
N THR A 4 0.59 11.98 -12.60
CA THR A 4 -0.34 11.25 -13.48
C THR A 4 -0.68 12.07 -14.72
N ALA A 5 -0.94 13.37 -14.56
CA ALA A 5 -1.20 14.28 -15.67
C ALA A 5 -0.02 14.38 -16.65
N ARG A 6 1.22 14.37 -16.17
CA ARG A 6 2.40 14.40 -17.04
C ARG A 6 2.60 13.08 -17.79
N TRP A 7 2.29 11.95 -17.17
CA TRP A 7 2.31 10.64 -17.83
C TRP A 7 1.23 10.52 -18.91
N LEU A 8 0.00 10.95 -18.62
CA LEU A 8 -1.08 10.97 -19.61
C LEU A 8 -0.71 11.81 -20.83
N ARG A 9 -0.14 13.00 -20.62
CA ARG A 9 0.35 13.86 -21.72
C ARG A 9 1.45 13.17 -22.53
N TYR A 10 2.37 12.47 -21.87
CA TYR A 10 3.43 11.72 -22.55
C TYR A 10 2.87 10.59 -23.42
N LEU A 11 1.86 9.86 -22.93
CA LEU A 11 1.18 8.81 -23.70
C LEU A 11 0.49 9.38 -24.94
N ILE A 12 -0.27 10.46 -24.78
CA ILE A 12 -0.96 11.14 -25.89
C ILE A 12 0.05 11.62 -26.93
N GLN A 13 1.12 12.29 -26.50
CA GLN A 13 2.14 12.85 -27.41
C GLN A 13 2.89 11.78 -28.22
N ARG A 14 2.98 10.55 -27.73
CA ARG A 14 3.62 9.42 -28.42
C ARG A 14 2.68 8.60 -29.28
N HIS A 15 1.38 8.85 -29.21
CA HIS A 15 0.41 8.06 -29.95
C HIS A 15 0.52 8.34 -31.46
N PRO A 16 0.56 7.30 -32.33
CA PRO A 16 0.72 7.49 -33.78
C PRO A 16 -0.38 8.35 -34.40
N ASP A 17 -1.61 8.23 -33.89
CA ASP A 17 -2.75 9.02 -34.36
C ASP A 17 -2.79 10.46 -33.79
N TYR A 18 -1.86 10.84 -32.90
CA TYR A 18 -1.84 12.18 -32.33
C TYR A 18 -1.14 13.17 -33.27
N ARG A 19 -1.84 14.24 -33.64
CA ARG A 19 -1.36 15.21 -34.63
C ARG A 19 -0.76 16.48 -34.03
N GLY A 20 -0.66 16.56 -32.70
CA GLY A 20 -0.19 17.78 -32.03
C GLY A 20 -1.20 18.93 -32.05
N ASP A 21 -2.43 18.67 -32.48
CA ASP A 21 -3.54 19.63 -32.58
C ASP A 21 -4.31 19.79 -31.27
N SER A 22 -3.81 19.22 -30.17
CA SER A 22 -4.47 19.16 -28.86
C SER A 22 -5.82 18.44 -28.87
N VAL A 23 -6.12 17.68 -29.93
CA VAL A 23 -7.33 16.84 -30.02
C VAL A 23 -6.98 15.41 -29.68
N VAL A 24 -7.77 14.80 -28.79
CA VAL A 24 -7.65 13.38 -28.45
C VAL A 24 -8.77 12.64 -29.17
N SER A 25 -8.39 11.82 -30.15
CA SER A 25 -9.35 11.01 -30.91
C SER A 25 -9.91 9.87 -30.04
N PRO A 26 -11.04 9.27 -30.43
CA PRO A 26 -11.60 8.11 -29.72
C PRO A 26 -10.59 6.96 -29.59
N ARG A 27 -9.80 6.71 -30.65
CA ARG A 27 -8.76 5.68 -30.65
C ARG A 27 -7.70 5.91 -29.57
N ILE A 28 -7.20 7.15 -29.48
CA ILE A 28 -6.24 7.53 -28.44
C ILE A 28 -6.85 7.33 -27.04
N THR A 29 -8.14 7.61 -26.90
CA THR A 29 -8.87 7.47 -25.63
C THR A 29 -9.02 6.01 -25.23
N ASP A 30 -9.39 5.12 -26.17
CA ASP A 30 -9.54 3.69 -25.92
C ASP A 30 -8.20 3.08 -25.45
N ASP A 31 -7.11 3.44 -26.13
CA ASP A 31 -5.75 2.99 -25.77
C ASP A 31 -5.31 3.54 -24.40
N LEU A 32 -5.63 4.80 -24.09
CA LEU A 32 -5.39 5.39 -22.78
C LEU A 32 -6.12 4.65 -21.66
N VAL A 33 -7.40 4.32 -21.86
CA VAL A 33 -8.20 3.59 -20.87
C VAL A 33 -7.65 2.18 -20.69
N ALA A 34 -7.25 1.51 -21.77
CA ALA A 34 -6.62 0.19 -21.69
C ALA A 34 -5.31 0.22 -20.88
N GLU A 35 -4.46 1.23 -21.10
CA GLU A 35 -3.23 1.42 -20.31
C GLU A 35 -3.56 1.73 -18.83
N CYS A 36 -4.58 2.55 -18.54
CA CYS A 36 -5.03 2.80 -17.17
C CYS A 36 -5.52 1.51 -16.47
N LEU A 37 -6.28 0.67 -17.17
CA LEU A 37 -6.74 -0.61 -16.64
C LEU A 37 -5.59 -1.59 -16.41
N ALA A 38 -4.62 -1.65 -17.32
CA ALA A 38 -3.42 -2.47 -17.16
C ALA A 38 -2.61 -2.04 -15.93
N VAL A 39 -2.50 -0.73 -15.72
CA VAL A 39 -1.89 -0.11 -14.53
C VAL A 39 -2.62 -0.52 -13.25
N SER A 40 -3.95 -0.34 -13.20
CA SER A 40 -4.75 -0.66 -12.01
C SER A 40 -4.71 -2.13 -11.64
N ASN A 41 -4.56 -3.01 -12.64
CA ASN A 41 -4.43 -4.46 -12.46
C ASN A 41 -2.99 -4.91 -12.13
N GLY A 42 -2.04 -3.99 -11.92
CA GLY A 42 -0.65 -4.31 -11.61
C GLY A 42 0.14 -4.94 -12.76
N ARG A 43 -0.40 -4.91 -13.98
CA ARG A 43 0.20 -5.51 -15.18
C ARG A 43 1.15 -4.57 -15.95
N ALA A 44 1.24 -3.31 -15.54
CA ALA A 44 2.01 -2.32 -16.28
C ALA A 44 3.47 -2.25 -15.80
N SER A 45 4.38 -2.90 -16.54
CA SER A 45 5.83 -2.65 -16.47
C SER A 45 6.19 -1.17 -16.72
N LYS A 46 5.32 -0.40 -17.41
CA LYS A 46 5.52 1.05 -17.65
C LYS A 46 5.18 1.94 -16.45
N MET A 47 4.64 1.40 -15.35
CA MET A 47 4.46 2.15 -14.10
C MET A 47 5.77 2.62 -13.50
N ASP A 48 6.93 2.09 -13.91
CA ASP A 48 8.23 2.60 -13.48
C ASP A 48 8.41 4.10 -13.70
N VAL A 49 7.74 4.67 -14.72
CA VAL A 49 7.75 6.12 -14.95
C VAL A 49 6.97 6.87 -13.88
N LEU A 50 5.86 6.33 -13.40
CA LEU A 50 4.96 6.98 -12.43
C LEU A 50 5.30 6.66 -10.98
N LEU A 51 5.76 5.44 -10.70
CA LEU A 51 5.93 4.86 -9.37
C LEU A 51 7.39 4.72 -8.95
N HIS A 52 8.37 5.27 -9.69
CA HIS A 52 9.77 5.28 -9.28
C HIS A 52 9.88 5.85 -7.85
N GLY A 53 10.05 4.98 -6.84
CA GLY A 53 10.12 5.38 -5.42
C GLY A 53 8.80 5.43 -4.64
N MET A 54 7.66 5.01 -5.20
CA MET A 54 6.38 4.91 -4.46
C MET A 54 6.23 3.63 -3.63
N SER A 55 7.15 2.66 -3.76
CA SER A 55 7.22 1.49 -2.86
C SER A 55 7.67 1.82 -1.44
N SER A 56 7.63 3.10 -1.04
CA SER A 56 7.93 3.53 0.33
C SER A 56 6.79 3.12 1.25
N SER A 57 6.84 1.87 1.73
CA SER A 57 6.05 1.43 2.86
C SER A 57 6.37 2.32 4.06
N ARG A 58 5.46 3.24 4.39
CA ARG A 58 5.57 4.11 5.58
C ARG A 58 5.36 3.32 6.88
N THR A 59 4.82 2.11 6.77
CA THR A 59 4.78 1.15 7.86
C THR A 59 6.12 0.42 7.88
N ARG A 60 6.94 0.73 8.89
CA ARG A 60 8.05 -0.17 9.27
C ARG A 60 7.43 -1.52 9.60
N SER A 61 8.08 -2.60 9.16
CA SER A 61 7.78 -3.96 9.61
C SER A 61 8.23 -4.11 11.06
N GLY A 62 7.45 -3.56 12.00
CA GLY A 62 7.75 -3.68 13.41
C GLY A 62 6.80 -2.88 14.29
N PRO A 63 6.51 -3.39 15.50
CA PRO A 63 5.74 -2.65 16.48
C PRO A 63 6.42 -1.30 16.78
N SER A 64 5.61 -0.25 16.97
CA SER A 64 6.14 1.06 17.33
C SER A 64 6.85 1.00 18.70
N ARG A 65 7.73 1.96 18.98
CA ARG A 65 8.38 2.05 20.31
C ARG A 65 7.35 2.15 21.44
N ALA A 66 6.20 2.77 21.18
CA ALA A 66 5.09 2.83 22.11
C ALA A 66 4.46 1.45 22.35
N ALA A 67 4.29 0.64 21.30
CA ALA A 67 3.79 -0.72 21.42
C ALA A 67 4.76 -1.62 22.23
N LEU A 68 6.07 -1.55 21.97
CA LEU A 68 7.08 -2.28 22.75
C LEU A 68 7.08 -1.86 24.23
N ALA A 69 6.97 -0.56 24.51
CA ALA A 69 6.91 -0.06 25.90
C ALA A 69 5.63 -0.50 26.64
N ALA A 70 4.50 -0.56 25.92
CA ALA A 70 3.26 -1.09 26.47
C ALA A 70 3.38 -2.58 26.80
N GLU A 71 3.99 -3.37 25.92
CA GLU A 71 4.26 -4.81 26.13
C GLU A 71 5.13 -5.05 27.37
N THR A 72 6.22 -4.29 27.53
CA THR A 72 7.08 -4.41 28.73
C THR A 72 6.34 -4.06 30.01
N SER A 73 5.46 -3.05 29.97
CA SER A 73 4.67 -2.62 31.13
C SER A 73 3.61 -3.66 31.53
N LEU A 74 2.94 -4.27 30.55
CA LEU A 74 1.98 -5.35 30.78
C LEU A 74 2.65 -6.60 31.35
N ASN A 75 3.85 -6.95 30.86
CA ASN A 75 4.60 -8.09 31.36
C ASN A 75 5.06 -7.88 32.81
N LEU A 76 5.51 -6.68 33.17
CA LEU A 76 5.86 -6.35 34.57
C LEU A 76 4.64 -6.48 35.50
N LYS A 77 3.50 -5.94 35.07
CA LYS A 77 2.25 -6.00 35.84
C LYS A 77 1.71 -7.43 36.01
N ARG A 78 1.92 -8.31 35.02
CA ARG A 78 1.56 -9.74 35.12
C ARG A 78 2.39 -10.45 36.19
N VAL A 79 3.71 -10.21 36.22
CA VAL A 79 4.62 -10.79 37.23
C VAL A 79 4.25 -10.34 38.64
N GLU A 80 3.83 -9.08 38.81
CA GLU A 80 3.37 -8.56 40.11
C GLU A 80 2.03 -9.16 40.56
N GLN A 81 1.12 -9.45 39.61
CA GLN A 81 -0.17 -10.08 39.92
C GLN A 81 -0.05 -11.58 40.20
N GLU A 82 0.89 -12.29 39.58
CA GLU A 82 1.15 -13.72 39.86
C GLU A 82 1.67 -13.97 41.29
N GLY A 83 2.22 -12.96 41.96
CA GLY A 83 2.64 -13.05 43.36
C GLY A 83 1.53 -12.82 44.41
N LYS A 84 0.33 -12.41 44.01
CA LYS A 84 -0.71 -11.96 44.95
C LYS A 84 -2.14 -12.28 44.47
N GLY A 85 -2.44 -13.57 44.34
CA GLY A 85 -3.82 -14.04 44.27
C GLY A 85 -4.08 -15.04 43.16
N ALA A 86 -4.09 -16.31 43.52
CA ALA A 86 -4.89 -17.30 42.81
C ALA A 86 -6.36 -16.88 42.90
N SER A 87 -6.98 -16.36 41.83
CA SER A 87 -8.41 -16.55 41.56
C SER A 87 -8.85 -15.98 40.20
N SER A 88 -9.67 -16.77 39.51
CA SER A 88 -10.46 -16.51 38.30
C SER A 88 -9.72 -16.26 36.98
N SER A 89 -9.48 -17.39 36.31
CA SER A 89 -9.51 -17.58 34.85
C SER A 89 -10.40 -16.59 34.10
N LEU A 90 -9.80 -15.77 33.24
CA LEU A 90 -10.48 -15.20 32.08
C LEU A 90 -9.65 -15.50 30.83
N THR A 91 -10.09 -16.49 30.06
CA THR A 91 -9.51 -16.87 28.77
C THR A 91 -9.78 -15.76 27.76
N TYR A 92 -8.81 -14.87 27.56
CA TYR A 92 -8.79 -13.99 26.40
C TYR A 92 -8.31 -14.80 25.19
N THR A 93 -9.25 -15.25 24.36
CA THR A 93 -8.92 -15.85 23.06
C THR A 93 -8.32 -14.77 22.17
N SER A 94 -6.99 -14.81 22.02
CA SER A 94 -6.25 -14.03 21.04
C SER A 94 -6.76 -14.37 19.65
N VAL A 95 -7.52 -13.47 19.03
CA VAL A 95 -7.85 -13.56 17.61
C VAL A 95 -6.59 -13.11 16.87
N GLY A 96 -5.72 -14.08 16.58
CA GLY A 96 -4.58 -13.89 15.69
C GLY A 96 -5.08 -13.69 14.27
N CYS A 97 -5.01 -12.46 13.77
CA CYS A 97 -5.21 -12.18 12.36
C CYS A 97 -3.98 -12.69 11.60
N ASN A 98 -3.99 -13.96 11.19
CA ASN A 98 -3.05 -14.48 10.21
C ASN A 98 -3.36 -13.83 8.85
N TYR A 99 -2.47 -12.96 8.40
CA TYR A 99 -2.45 -12.55 7.00
C TYR A 99 -1.66 -13.60 6.23
N ASP A 100 -2.39 -14.52 5.62
CA ASP A 100 -1.87 -15.45 4.62
C ASP A 100 -1.62 -14.67 3.33
N HIS A 101 -0.38 -14.70 2.84
CA HIS A 101 0.02 -14.11 1.57
C HIS A 101 0.35 -15.26 0.61
N SER A 102 -0.54 -15.50 -0.35
CA SER A 102 -0.25 -16.24 -1.58
C SER A 102 -0.11 -15.28 -2.75
#